data_AF-T0Z7P1-F1
#
_entry.id   AF-T0Z7P1-F1
#
_cell.length_a   1.000
_cell.length_b   1.000
_cell.length_c   1.000
_cell.angle_alpha   90.00
_cell.angle_beta   90.00
_cell.angle_gamma   90.00
#
_symmetry.space_group_name_H-M   'P 1'
#
loop_
_entity.id
_entity.type
_entity.pdbx_description
1 polymer ?
#
loop_
_entity_poly.entity_id
_entity_poly.type
_entity_poly.pdbx_seq_one_letter_code
_entity_poly.pdbx_strand_id
1 'polypeptide(L)'
;MATSGPLRESERLFPYRVRPGQDLILEAVADLGRHGGALLLDAATGSGKTVATLAPLIDHAESADHRILYLVRTHTQEVQVLQEARAVARRLGHPIRSVSLSGRSRRCLLLENVREMKDATAEEHGKLCADRKRATERGLAGDLTAAPEAALPEGGAIDLVDLDGCPYYARVLQS
;
A
#
# COMPACT_ATOMS: atom_id res chain seq x y z
N MET A 1 -18.47 -35.14 2.87
CA MET A 1 -17.90 -34.50 4.09
C MET A 1 -16.40 -34.62 4.00
N ALA A 2 -15.68 -33.52 3.77
CA ALA A 2 -14.21 -33.54 3.71
C ALA A 2 -13.67 -33.39 5.13
N THR A 3 -13.15 -34.48 5.68
CA THR A 3 -12.43 -34.51 6.95
C THR A 3 -11.10 -33.79 6.77
N SER A 4 -10.94 -32.63 7.41
CA SER A 4 -9.66 -31.92 7.48
C SER A 4 -8.67 -32.75 8.30
N GLY A 5 -7.61 -33.25 7.65
CA GLY A 5 -6.42 -33.71 8.35
C GLY A 5 -5.77 -32.57 9.15
N PRO A 6 -4.71 -32.85 9.93
CA PRO A 6 -3.98 -31.79 10.65
C PRO A 6 -3.50 -30.73 9.67
N LEU A 7 -3.67 -29.46 10.03
CA LEU A 7 -3.18 -28.32 9.24
C LEU A 7 -1.66 -28.45 9.07
N ARG A 8 -1.18 -28.33 7.83
CA ARG A 8 0.26 -28.21 7.58
C ARG A 8 0.75 -26.88 8.18
N GLU A 9 2.00 -26.83 8.62
CA GLU A 9 2.59 -25.59 9.17
C GLU A 9 2.52 -24.44 8.16
N SER A 10 2.73 -24.74 6.88
CA SER A 10 2.59 -23.79 5.76
C SER A 10 1.17 -23.22 5.59
N GLU A 11 0.14 -23.85 6.18
CA GLU A 11 -1.25 -23.42 6.13
C GLU A 11 -1.67 -22.59 7.36
N ARG A 12 -0.77 -22.41 8.36
CA ARG A 12 -1.08 -21.80 9.68
C ARG A 12 -1.86 -20.50 9.57
N LEU A 13 -1.41 -19.58 8.73
CA LEU A 13 -2.04 -18.27 8.54
C LEU A 13 -2.94 -18.18 7.31
N PHE A 14 -3.16 -19.28 6.60
CA PHE A 14 -3.97 -19.26 5.39
C PHE A 14 -5.45 -19.03 5.75
N PRO A 15 -6.08 -17.92 5.28
CA PRO A 15 -7.36 -17.50 5.81
C PRO A 15 -8.57 -18.25 5.24
N TYR A 16 -8.40 -19.03 4.17
CA TYR A 16 -9.47 -19.72 3.46
C TYR A 16 -9.32 -21.25 3.51
N ARG A 17 -10.28 -21.96 2.94
CA ARG A 17 -10.12 -23.40 2.66
C ARG A 17 -9.13 -23.57 1.50
N VAL A 18 -8.09 -24.37 1.72
CA VAL A 18 -7.08 -24.70 0.70
C VAL A 18 -7.74 -25.42 -0.49
N ARG A 19 -7.48 -24.91 -1.69
CA ARG A 19 -7.91 -25.49 -2.97
C ARG A 19 -6.78 -26.34 -3.58
N PRO A 20 -7.09 -27.31 -4.45
CA PRO A 20 -6.08 -28.14 -5.10
C PRO A 20 -4.96 -27.31 -5.74
N GLY A 21 -3.70 -27.63 -5.43
CA GLY A 21 -2.50 -26.97 -5.94
C GLY A 21 -2.06 -25.74 -5.13
N GLN A 22 -2.90 -25.19 -4.24
CA GLN A 22 -2.47 -24.11 -3.34
C GLN A 22 -1.51 -24.62 -2.26
N ASP A 23 -1.66 -25.87 -1.84
CA ASP A 23 -0.77 -26.57 -0.92
C ASP A 23 0.68 -26.55 -1.42
N LEU A 24 0.89 -26.80 -2.72
CA LEU A 24 2.21 -26.74 -3.35
C LEU A 24 2.81 -25.32 -3.32
N ILE A 25 1.98 -24.29 -3.53
CA ILE A 25 2.44 -22.88 -3.47
C ILE A 25 2.82 -22.52 -2.03
N LEU A 26 1.97 -22.90 -1.06
CA LEU A 26 2.19 -22.63 0.35
C LEU A 26 3.49 -23.26 0.85
N GLU A 27 3.74 -24.52 0.49
CA GLU A 27 4.97 -25.24 0.83
C GLU A 27 6.20 -24.62 0.17
N ALA A 28 6.16 -24.39 -1.15
CA ALA A 28 7.29 -23.83 -1.87
C ALA A 28 7.70 -22.45 -1.35
N VAL A 29 6.73 -21.61 -0.97
CA VAL A 29 7.00 -20.28 -0.42
C VAL A 29 7.47 -20.36 1.04
N ALA A 30 6.95 -21.29 1.84
CA ALA A 30 7.45 -21.53 3.19
C ALA A 30 8.91 -22.03 3.18
N ASP A 31 9.25 -22.95 2.27
CA ASP A 31 10.62 -23.41 2.03
C ASP A 31 11.53 -22.24 1.61
N LEU A 32 11.06 -21.40 0.69
CA LEU A 32 11.79 -20.20 0.28
C LEU A 32 12.06 -19.26 1.46
N GLY A 33 11.10 -19.08 2.36
CA GLY A 33 11.31 -18.30 3.59
C GLY A 33 12.41 -18.89 4.48
N ARG A 34 12.39 -20.20 4.71
CA ARG A 34 13.37 -20.89 5.57
C ARG A 34 14.79 -20.88 4.99
N HIS A 35 14.92 -21.09 3.69
CA HIS A 35 16.20 -21.35 3.05
C HIS A 35 16.75 -20.18 2.24
N GLY A 36 15.92 -19.16 1.97
CA GLY A 36 16.24 -18.08 1.05
C GLY A 36 16.28 -18.55 -0.42
N GLY A 37 16.49 -17.60 -1.34
CA GLY A 37 16.65 -17.87 -2.77
C GLY A 37 15.62 -17.15 -3.65
N ALA A 38 15.32 -17.73 -4.81
CA ALA A 38 14.33 -17.23 -5.75
C ALA A 38 13.39 -18.34 -6.19
N LEU A 39 12.09 -18.03 -6.32
CA LEU A 39 11.06 -18.96 -6.76
C LEU A 39 10.32 -18.37 -7.97
N LEU A 40 10.27 -19.12 -9.06
CA LEU A 40 9.40 -18.84 -10.20
C LEU A 40 8.22 -19.81 -10.15
N LEU A 41 7.01 -19.26 -10.14
CA LEU A 41 5.78 -20.03 -10.00
C LEU A 41 4.77 -19.60 -11.07
N ASP A 42 4.23 -20.59 -11.78
CA ASP A 42 3.10 -20.41 -12.70
C ASP A 42 1.83 -21.00 -12.09
N ALA A 43 0.75 -20.25 -12.16
CA ALA A 43 -0.57 -20.78 -11.83
C ALA A 43 -1.63 -20.04 -12.65
N ALA A 44 -2.81 -20.62 -12.81
CA ALA A 44 -3.93 -20.00 -13.52
C ALA A 44 -4.51 -18.80 -12.77
N THR A 45 -5.05 -17.79 -13.47
CA THR A 45 -5.78 -16.68 -12.84
C THR A 45 -6.93 -17.20 -11.95
N GLY A 46 -7.21 -16.51 -10.84
CA GLY A 46 -8.24 -16.96 -9.88
C GLY A 46 -7.84 -18.12 -8.97
N SER A 47 -6.64 -18.69 -9.11
CA SER A 47 -6.13 -19.76 -8.23
C SER A 47 -5.78 -19.29 -6.81
N GLY A 48 -5.91 -17.99 -6.50
CA GLY A 48 -5.55 -17.43 -5.20
C GLY A 48 -4.05 -17.33 -4.95
N LYS A 49 -3.22 -17.20 -6.01
CA LYS A 49 -1.76 -17.01 -5.90
C LYS A 49 -1.37 -15.99 -4.84
N THR A 50 -2.03 -14.83 -4.84
CA THR A 50 -1.70 -13.72 -3.93
C THR A 50 -1.78 -14.12 -2.47
N VAL A 51 -2.88 -14.76 -2.03
CA VAL A 51 -3.00 -15.18 -0.64
C VAL A 51 -2.14 -16.41 -0.33
N ALA A 52 -1.96 -17.30 -1.31
CA ALA A 52 -1.10 -18.49 -1.16
C ALA A 52 0.39 -18.14 -1.06
N THR A 53 0.83 -17.01 -1.60
CA THR A 53 2.19 -16.50 -1.39
C THR A 53 2.27 -15.64 -0.12
N LEU A 54 1.30 -14.77 0.12
CA LEU A 54 1.33 -13.85 1.27
C LEU A 54 1.28 -14.55 2.62
N ALA A 55 0.44 -15.58 2.79
CA ALA A 55 0.26 -16.24 4.08
C ALA A 55 1.58 -16.80 4.65
N PRO A 56 2.34 -17.66 3.94
CA PRO A 56 3.62 -18.18 4.42
C PRO A 56 4.72 -17.10 4.47
N LEU A 57 4.69 -16.08 3.61
CA LEU A 57 5.66 -14.97 3.70
C LEU A 57 5.46 -14.14 4.96
N ILE A 58 4.21 -13.81 5.30
CA ILE A 58 3.87 -13.09 6.53
C ILE A 58 4.26 -13.95 7.73
N ASP A 59 3.97 -15.25 7.69
CA ASP A 59 4.35 -16.20 8.73
C ASP A 59 5.85 -16.16 9.04
N HIS A 60 6.65 -16.28 7.98
CA HIS A 60 8.09 -16.20 8.06
C HIS A 60 8.56 -14.83 8.56
N ALA A 61 8.00 -13.74 8.01
CA ALA A 61 8.42 -12.38 8.34
C ALA A 61 8.20 -12.03 9.81
N GLU A 62 7.12 -12.52 10.42
CA GLU A 62 6.86 -12.36 11.86
C GLU A 62 7.90 -13.11 12.71
N SER A 63 8.32 -14.30 12.28
CA SER A 63 9.31 -15.10 13.04
C SER A 63 10.76 -14.58 12.89
N ALA A 64 11.09 -13.95 11.76
CA ALA A 64 12.45 -13.58 11.37
C ALA A 64 12.73 -12.07 11.40
N ASP A 65 11.76 -11.25 11.86
CA ASP A 65 11.76 -9.78 11.76
C ASP A 65 12.13 -9.26 10.35
N HIS A 66 11.60 -9.93 9.33
CA HIS A 66 11.76 -9.50 7.94
C HIS A 66 10.65 -8.52 7.52
N ARG A 67 10.87 -7.84 6.39
CA ARG A 67 9.89 -6.97 5.75
C ARG A 67 9.56 -7.52 4.36
N ILE A 68 8.31 -7.39 3.94
CA ILE A 68 7.83 -7.88 2.65
C ILE A 68 7.63 -6.69 1.71
N LEU A 69 8.33 -6.69 0.57
CA LEU A 69 8.06 -5.79 -0.54
C LEU A 69 7.27 -6.55 -1.61
N TYR A 70 5.98 -6.25 -1.74
CA TYR A 70 5.11 -6.89 -2.72
C TYR A 70 4.89 -5.96 -3.92
N LEU A 71 5.45 -6.33 -5.08
CA LEU A 71 5.33 -5.55 -6.31
C LEU A 71 4.13 -6.04 -7.13
N VAL A 72 3.34 -5.09 -7.63
CA VAL A 72 2.16 -5.35 -8.46
C VAL A 72 2.15 -4.39 -9.64
N ARG A 73 1.42 -4.77 -10.71
CA ARG A 73 1.34 -3.95 -11.93
C ARG A 73 0.23 -2.91 -11.85
N THR A 74 -0.88 -3.20 -11.19
CA THR A 74 -2.07 -2.35 -11.20
C THR A 74 -2.55 -2.00 -9.79
N HIS A 75 -3.28 -0.88 -9.70
CA HIS A 75 -3.92 -0.45 -8.46
C HIS A 75 -4.93 -1.47 -7.93
N THR A 76 -5.71 -2.12 -8.81
CA THR A 76 -6.63 -3.19 -8.40
C THR A 76 -5.88 -4.36 -7.75
N GLN A 77 -4.71 -4.73 -8.28
CA GLN A 77 -3.86 -5.75 -7.67
C GLN A 77 -3.28 -5.29 -6.32
N GLU A 78 -2.89 -4.03 -6.20
CA GLU A 78 -2.42 -3.41 -4.95
C GLU A 78 -3.48 -3.50 -3.85
N VAL A 79 -4.71 -3.08 -4.16
CA VAL A 79 -5.85 -3.18 -3.24
C VAL A 79 -6.12 -4.63 -2.85
N GLN A 80 -6.07 -5.57 -3.80
CA GLN A 80 -6.23 -6.99 -3.51
C GLN A 80 -5.17 -7.49 -2.52
N VAL A 81 -3.89 -7.15 -2.73
CA VAL A 81 -2.79 -7.53 -1.82
C VAL A 81 -3.05 -7.01 -0.40
N LEU A 82 -3.48 -5.76 -0.24
CA LEU A 82 -3.81 -5.20 1.06
C LEU A 82 -5.00 -5.91 1.73
N GLN A 83 -6.02 -6.28 0.96
CA GLN A 83 -7.17 -7.04 1.47
C GLN A 83 -6.77 -8.45 1.93
N GLU A 84 -5.95 -9.15 1.15
CA GLU A 84 -5.44 -10.47 1.54
C GLU A 84 -4.51 -10.38 2.76
N ALA A 85 -3.62 -9.39 2.80
CA ALA A 85 -2.75 -9.15 3.97
C ALA A 85 -3.58 -8.93 5.24
N ARG A 86 -4.69 -8.16 5.15
CA ARG A 86 -5.65 -8.02 6.27
C ARG A 86 -6.34 -9.34 6.63
N ALA A 87 -6.64 -10.19 5.65
CA ALA A 87 -7.24 -11.50 5.91
C ALA A 87 -6.28 -12.44 6.65
N VAL A 88 -5.00 -12.45 6.24
CA VAL A 88 -3.93 -13.18 6.93
C VAL A 88 -3.69 -12.63 8.33
N ALA A 89 -3.67 -11.30 8.51
CA ALA A 89 -3.49 -10.66 9.82
C ALA A 89 -4.57 -11.07 10.84
N ARG A 90 -5.81 -11.31 10.39
CA ARG A 90 -6.87 -11.83 11.29
C ARG A 90 -6.56 -13.22 11.84
N ARG A 91 -5.74 -14.03 11.16
CA ARG A 91 -5.27 -15.34 11.65
C ARG A 91 -4.11 -15.21 12.64
N LEU A 92 -3.27 -14.18 12.51
CA LEU A 92 -2.17 -13.89 13.45
C LEU A 92 -2.66 -13.46 14.85
N GLY A 93 -3.84 -12.84 14.93
CA GLY A 93 -4.39 -12.35 16.19
C GLY A 93 -3.90 -10.95 16.61
N HIS A 94 -3.04 -10.31 15.82
CA HIS A 94 -2.62 -8.92 16.00
C HIS A 94 -2.52 -8.20 14.65
N PRO A 95 -2.57 -6.85 14.63
CA PRO A 95 -2.47 -6.10 13.37
C PRO A 95 -1.06 -6.18 12.77
N ILE A 96 -0.99 -6.28 11.44
CA ILE A 96 0.23 -6.05 10.66
C ILE A 96 0.16 -4.67 10.01
N ARG A 97 1.29 -3.98 9.90
CA ARG A 97 1.38 -2.72 9.18
C ARG A 97 1.58 -2.99 7.69
N SER A 98 0.50 -2.92 6.93
CA SER A 98 0.55 -2.96 5.47
C SER A 98 0.31 -1.57 4.89
N VAL A 99 1.30 -1.06 4.18
CA VAL A 99 1.25 0.24 3.49
C VAL A 99 1.46 -0.06 2.02
N SER A 100 0.73 0.64 1.16
CA SER A 100 1.03 0.59 -0.27
C SER A 100 1.56 1.92 -0.77
N LEU A 101 2.56 1.80 -1.63
CA LEU A 101 3.35 2.90 -2.14
C LEU A 101 3.01 3.09 -3.61
N SER A 102 2.42 4.24 -3.95
CA SER A 102 2.10 4.59 -5.33
C SER A 102 2.63 6.00 -5.65
N GLY A 103 2.88 6.26 -6.93
CA GLY A 103 3.37 7.56 -7.40
C GLY A 103 2.42 8.72 -7.10
N ARG A 104 2.98 9.93 -7.07
CA ARG A 104 2.27 11.18 -6.78
C ARG A 104 1.10 11.44 -7.74
N SER A 105 1.25 11.05 -9.01
CA SER A 105 0.20 11.14 -10.03
C SER A 105 -1.15 10.53 -9.63
N ARG A 106 -1.15 9.55 -8.71
CA ARG A 106 -2.35 8.85 -8.25
C ARG A 106 -2.75 9.13 -6.81
N ARG A 107 -1.84 9.66 -6.00
CA ARG A 107 -2.02 9.80 -4.54
C ARG A 107 -2.03 11.25 -4.07
N CYS A 108 -1.54 12.18 -4.88
CA CYS A 108 -1.50 13.59 -4.52
C CYS A 108 -2.78 14.28 -4.96
N LEU A 109 -3.69 14.50 -4.01
CA LEU A 109 -4.95 15.22 -4.22
C LEU A 109 -4.76 16.66 -4.73
N LEU A 110 -3.60 17.26 -4.44
CA LEU A 110 -3.24 18.57 -4.98
C LEU A 110 -2.96 18.51 -6.49
N LEU A 111 -2.29 17.46 -6.96
CA LEU A 111 -1.90 17.32 -8.37
C LEU A 111 -3.04 16.83 -9.26
N GLU A 112 -4.01 16.09 -8.69
CA GLU A 112 -5.18 15.60 -9.42
C GLU A 112 -6.02 16.75 -10.02
N ASN A 113 -6.03 17.91 -9.34
CA ASN A 113 -6.83 19.07 -9.73
C ASN A 113 -6.08 20.08 -10.62
N VAL A 114 -4.76 19.93 -10.80
CA VAL A 114 -3.96 20.81 -11.67
C VAL A 114 -3.99 20.26 -13.10
N ARG A 115 -4.68 20.96 -14.01
CA ARG A 115 -4.91 20.49 -15.40
C ARG A 115 -3.61 20.21 -16.14
N GLU A 116 -2.61 21.04 -15.94
CA GLU A 116 -1.28 20.97 -16.56
C GLU A 116 -0.48 19.74 -16.10
N MET A 117 -0.91 19.06 -15.03
CA MET A 117 -0.15 17.98 -14.38
C MET A 117 -0.70 16.58 -14.66
N LYS A 118 -1.80 16.45 -15.41
CA LYS A 118 -2.39 15.14 -15.75
C LYS A 118 -1.42 14.25 -16.54
N ASP A 119 -0.56 14.85 -17.35
CA ASP A 119 0.40 14.14 -18.20
C ASP A 119 1.86 14.35 -17.79
N ALA A 120 2.10 14.98 -16.63
CA ALA A 120 3.45 15.23 -16.13
C ALA A 120 4.14 13.94 -15.67
N THR A 121 5.44 13.91 -15.83
CA THR A 121 6.33 12.83 -15.39
C THR A 121 6.45 12.76 -13.86
N ALA A 122 6.92 11.62 -13.36
CA ALA A 122 7.19 11.45 -11.93
C ALA A 122 8.19 12.49 -11.38
N GLU A 123 9.15 12.91 -12.21
CA GLU A 123 10.14 13.94 -11.89
C GLU A 123 9.47 15.32 -11.76
N GLU A 124 8.63 15.70 -12.73
CA GLU A 124 7.87 16.96 -12.70
C GLU A 124 6.91 17.02 -11.51
N HIS A 125 6.21 15.92 -11.21
CA HIS A 125 5.41 15.80 -9.97
C HIS A 125 6.28 15.97 -8.71
N GLY A 126 7.50 15.45 -8.73
CA GLY A 126 8.47 15.58 -7.64
C GLY A 126 8.91 17.03 -7.42
N LYS A 127 9.26 17.73 -8.51
CA LYS A 127 9.67 19.14 -8.49
C LYS A 127 8.56 20.04 -7.92
N LEU A 128 7.34 19.92 -8.45
CA LEU A 128 6.21 20.71 -7.98
C LEU A 128 5.88 20.43 -6.51
N CYS A 129 5.93 19.16 -6.10
CA CYS A 129 5.76 18.80 -4.69
C CYS A 129 6.82 19.49 -3.80
N ALA A 130 8.08 19.52 -4.24
CA ALA A 130 9.13 20.22 -3.50
C ALA A 130 8.92 21.74 -3.46
N ASP A 131 8.49 22.36 -4.57
CA ASP A 131 8.19 23.79 -4.64
C ASP A 131 7.06 24.19 -3.69
N ARG A 132 5.95 23.43 -3.69
CA ARG A 132 4.81 23.67 -2.80
C ARG A 132 5.17 23.44 -1.33
N LYS A 133 6.01 22.47 -1.00
CA LYS A 133 6.52 22.28 0.37
C LYS A 133 7.34 23.47 0.85
N ARG A 134 8.26 23.98 0.02
CA ARG A 134 9.04 25.19 0.34
C ARG A 134 8.14 26.42 0.54
N ALA A 135 7.11 26.57 -0.29
CA ALA A 135 6.16 27.66 -0.13
C ALA A 135 5.36 27.55 1.18
N THR A 136 4.96 26.34 1.58
CA THR A 136 4.35 26.08 2.89
C THR A 136 5.28 26.45 4.05
N GLU A 137 6.54 26.04 4.00
CA GLU A 137 7.53 26.38 5.04
C GLU A 137 7.69 27.90 5.19
N ARG A 138 7.81 28.63 4.07
CA ARG A 138 7.89 30.11 4.07
C ARG A 138 6.61 30.76 4.61
N GLY A 139 5.44 30.27 4.20
CA GLY A 139 4.15 30.79 4.67
C GLY A 139 3.97 30.59 6.18
N LEU A 140 4.37 29.43 6.73
CA LEU A 140 4.34 29.17 8.17
C LEU A 140 5.39 29.99 8.95
N ALA A 141 6.51 30.35 8.32
CA ALA A 141 7.52 31.24 8.88
C ALA A 141 7.09 32.72 8.89
N GLY A 142 5.96 33.08 8.28
CA GLY A 142 5.38 34.43 8.28
C GLY A 142 5.65 35.25 7.01
N ASP A 143 6.24 34.67 5.97
CA ASP A 143 6.67 35.40 4.76
C ASP A 143 5.60 35.48 3.63
N LEU A 144 4.45 34.83 3.78
CA LEU A 144 3.33 34.84 2.82
C LEU A 144 1.98 34.86 3.55
N THR A 145 0.95 35.44 2.91
CA THR A 145 -0.41 35.47 3.45
C THR A 145 -0.89 34.07 3.80
N ALA A 146 -1.36 33.93 5.05
CA ALA A 146 -1.82 32.68 5.64
C ALA A 146 -2.75 31.94 4.69
N ALA A 147 -2.58 30.62 4.61
CA ALA A 147 -3.49 29.72 3.94
C ALA A 147 -4.95 30.14 4.17
N PRO A 148 -5.85 29.98 3.17
CA PRO A 148 -7.24 30.36 3.33
C PRO A 148 -7.80 29.75 4.61
N GLU A 149 -8.62 30.53 5.30
CA GLU A 149 -9.23 30.15 6.57
C GLU A 149 -9.83 28.75 6.44
N ALA A 150 -9.62 27.90 7.44
CA ALA A 150 -10.05 26.49 7.44
C ALA A 150 -11.59 26.33 7.52
N ALA A 151 -12.35 27.28 6.98
CA ALA A 151 -13.76 27.15 6.73
C ALA A 151 -13.94 26.31 5.46
N LEU A 152 -14.30 25.04 5.63
CA LEU A 152 -14.88 24.28 4.53
C LEU A 152 -16.18 25.00 4.14
N PRO A 153 -16.33 25.50 2.90
CA PRO A 153 -17.59 26.08 2.47
C PRO A 153 -18.70 25.05 2.63
N GLU A 154 -19.83 25.41 3.25
CA GLU A 154 -20.99 24.51 3.35
C GLU A 154 -21.40 24.06 1.95
N GLY A 155 -21.14 22.80 1.62
CA GLY A 155 -21.43 22.23 0.31
C GLY A 155 -20.58 22.74 -0.86
N GLY A 156 -19.46 23.44 -0.62
CA GLY A 156 -18.59 23.97 -1.68
C GLY A 156 -17.39 23.09 -2.01
N ALA A 157 -16.92 23.16 -3.27
CA ALA A 157 -15.64 22.59 -3.67
C ALA A 157 -14.50 23.52 -3.20
N ILE A 158 -13.45 22.95 -2.58
CA ILE A 158 -12.21 23.68 -2.34
C ILE A 158 -11.40 23.63 -3.63
N ASP A 159 -11.12 24.78 -4.22
CA ASP A 159 -10.14 24.85 -5.29
C ASP A 159 -8.73 24.73 -4.68
N LEU A 160 -8.15 23.54 -4.79
CA LEU A 160 -6.81 23.27 -4.30
C LEU A 160 -5.73 23.83 -5.24
N VAL A 161 -6.08 24.29 -6.44
CA VAL A 161 -5.13 24.79 -7.46
C VAL A 161 -4.54 26.14 -7.06
N ASP A 162 -5.35 27.00 -6.43
CA ASP A 162 -5.00 28.37 -6.05
C ASP A 162 -4.20 28.46 -4.73
N LEU A 163 -3.87 27.33 -4.10
CA LEU A 163 -3.11 27.32 -2.86
C LEU A 163 -1.61 27.48 -3.13
N ASP A 164 -1.00 28.58 -2.69
CA ASP A 164 0.44 28.82 -2.81
C ASP A 164 1.33 27.75 -2.13
N GLY A 165 0.77 26.95 -1.21
CA GLY A 165 1.45 25.84 -0.53
C GLY A 165 0.71 24.50 -0.58
N CYS A 166 1.31 23.46 0.00
CA CYS A 166 0.68 22.16 0.18
C CYS A 166 -0.03 22.06 1.55
N PRO A 167 -1.38 22.00 1.59
CA PRO A 167 -2.12 21.92 2.86
C PRO A 167 -1.85 20.60 3.60
N TYR A 168 -1.60 19.52 2.86
CA TYR A 168 -1.25 18.22 3.44
C TYR A 168 0.11 18.25 4.14
N TYR A 169 1.07 19.01 3.60
CA TYR A 169 2.38 19.14 4.23
C TYR A 169 2.36 20.07 5.44
N ALA A 170 1.58 21.15 5.38
CA ALA A 170 1.36 22.03 6.52
C ALA A 170 0.86 21.23 7.74
N ARG A 171 -0.10 20.33 7.52
CA ARG A 171 -0.61 19.43 8.57
C ARG A 171 0.47 18.52 9.15
N VAL A 172 1.41 18.01 8.35
CA VAL A 172 2.53 17.18 8.82
C VAL A 172 3.50 17.99 9.68
N LEU A 173 3.72 19.27 9.36
CA LEU A 173 4.61 20.13 10.14
C LEU A 173 4.00 20.58 11.48
N GLN A 174 2.68 20.49 11.61
CA GLN A 174 1.93 20.92 12.80
C GLN A 174 1.47 19.75 13.70
N SER A 175 1.69 18.51 13.27
CA SER A 175 1.35 17.27 14.00
C SER A 175 2.53 16.73 14.80
#